data_AF-A0A7Y1YT36-F1
#
_entry.id   AF-A0A7Y1YT36-F1
#
_cell.length_a   1.000
_cell.length_b   1.000
_cell.length_c   1.000
_cell.angle_alpha   90.00
_cell.angle_beta   90.00
_cell.angle_gamma   90.00
#
_symmetry.space_group_name_H-M   'P 1'
#
loop_
_entity.id
_entity.type
_entity.pdbx_description
1 polymer ?
#
loop_
_entity_poly.entity_id
_entity_poly.type
_entity_poly.pdbx_seq_one_letter_code
_entity_poly.pdbx_strand_id
1 'polypeptide(L)'
;LKVGGNPSGPMWATDTPVTCTPGITNTWQGAASADWHLNSMDWSLSRLPGTCDHVTLQTGISMHIKSPAIAKAFTLTIPQGAELSVEAGAELSVRK
;
A
#
# COMPACT_ATOMS: atom_id res chain seq x y z
N LEU A 1 1.59 -13.11 -41.49
CA LEU A 1 2.82 -13.25 -40.67
C LEU A 1 2.54 -14.17 -39.47
N LYS A 2 3.59 -14.68 -38.81
CA LYS A 2 3.62 -15.73 -37.76
C LYS A 2 4.78 -15.40 -36.78
N VAL A 3 4.82 -15.74 -35.48
CA VAL A 3 3.86 -16.38 -34.54
C VAL A 3 3.98 -15.65 -33.18
N GLY A 4 2.91 -15.54 -32.38
CA GLY A 4 3.04 -15.32 -30.92
C GLY A 4 1.85 -14.60 -30.29
N GLY A 5 1.19 -15.14 -29.26
CA GLY A 5 1.28 -16.49 -28.68
C GLY A 5 0.09 -16.72 -27.75
N ASN A 6 -0.48 -17.93 -27.76
CA ASN A 6 -1.62 -18.29 -26.90
C ASN A 6 -1.11 -18.97 -25.61
N PRO A 7 -1.30 -18.39 -24.42
CA PRO A 7 -1.17 -19.12 -23.17
C PRO A 7 -2.51 -19.76 -22.82
N SER A 8 -2.66 -21.04 -23.16
CA SER A 8 -3.69 -21.90 -22.58
C SER A 8 -3.38 -22.15 -21.10
N GLY A 9 -3.72 -21.17 -20.25
CA GLY A 9 -3.69 -21.27 -18.79
C GLY A 9 -5.06 -21.63 -18.22
N PRO A 10 -5.15 -22.16 -16.99
CA PRO A 10 -6.43 -22.45 -16.35
C PRO A 10 -7.17 -21.15 -15.98
N MET A 11 -8.50 -21.21 -16.01
CA MET A 11 -9.42 -20.05 -15.97
C MET A 11 -9.53 -19.35 -14.59
N TRP A 12 -8.48 -19.37 -13.75
CA TRP A 12 -8.53 -18.86 -12.37
C TRP A 12 -7.40 -17.90 -11.96
N ALA A 13 -6.46 -17.55 -12.84
CA ALA A 13 -5.35 -16.65 -12.49
C ALA A 13 -4.93 -15.71 -13.64
N THR A 14 -5.78 -14.76 -14.00
CA THR A 14 -5.32 -13.50 -14.63
C THR A 14 -5.03 -12.47 -13.54
N ASP A 15 -3.98 -12.72 -12.75
CA ASP A 15 -3.30 -11.64 -12.05
C ASP A 15 -2.57 -10.82 -13.12
N THR A 16 -3.24 -9.78 -13.63
CA THR A 16 -2.63 -8.87 -14.59
C THR A 16 -1.43 -8.23 -13.91
N PRO A 17 -0.19 -8.41 -14.41
CA PRO A 17 0.99 -7.90 -13.73
C PRO A 17 0.84 -6.40 -13.56
N VAL A 18 0.79 -5.94 -12.32
CA VAL A 18 0.59 -4.52 -12.01
C VAL A 18 1.83 -3.78 -12.49
N THR A 19 1.73 -3.12 -13.64
CA THR A 19 2.83 -2.33 -14.21
C THR A 19 2.98 -1.03 -13.43
N CYS A 20 3.50 -1.14 -12.21
CA CYS A 20 3.84 0.00 -11.37
C CYS A 20 4.97 0.81 -12.01
N THR A 21 4.83 2.13 -12.02
CA THR A 21 5.98 3.03 -12.21
C THR A 21 6.88 2.88 -10.99
N PRO A 22 8.12 2.38 -11.11
CA PRO A 22 8.97 2.14 -9.95
C PRO A 22 9.34 3.44 -9.23
N GLY A 23 9.42 3.41 -7.89
CA GLY A 23 10.11 4.45 -7.12
C GLY A 23 9.28 5.66 -6.68
N ILE A 24 7.94 5.63 -6.72
CA ILE A 24 7.14 6.69 -6.10
C ILE A 24 6.93 6.39 -4.61
N THR A 25 7.51 7.23 -3.76
CA THR A 25 7.36 7.16 -2.30
C THR A 25 6.15 7.97 -1.83
N ASN A 26 5.30 7.36 -1.00
CA ASN A 26 4.20 8.04 -0.32
C ASN A 26 4.44 8.02 1.20
N THR A 27 4.79 9.17 1.76
CA THR A 27 5.19 9.30 3.17
C THR A 27 4.03 9.86 3.99
N TRP A 28 3.78 9.30 5.18
CA TRP A 28 2.85 9.92 6.14
C TRP A 28 3.44 11.24 6.65
N GLN A 29 2.65 12.29 6.67
CA GLN A 29 3.06 13.64 7.10
C GLN A 29 2.03 14.33 8.03
N GLY A 30 0.99 13.61 8.44
CA GLY A 30 -0.05 14.09 9.35
C GLY A 30 0.29 13.93 10.83
N ALA A 31 -0.74 13.76 11.66
CA ALA A 31 -0.61 13.63 13.11
C ALA A 31 0.24 12.41 13.55
N ALA A 32 0.86 12.51 14.73
CA ALA A 32 1.69 11.46 15.32
C ALA A 32 0.90 10.23 15.80
N SER A 33 -0.42 10.34 15.99
CA SER A 33 -1.31 9.18 16.10
C SER A 33 -2.45 9.38 15.13
N ALA A 34 -2.66 8.43 14.23
CA ALA A 34 -3.55 8.61 13.08
C ALA A 34 -4.07 7.29 12.51
N ASP A 35 -5.15 7.41 11.73
CA ASP A 35 -5.72 6.33 10.94
C ASP A 35 -5.27 6.48 9.48
N TRP A 36 -4.80 5.38 8.89
CA TRP A 36 -4.24 5.30 7.53
C TRP A 36 -5.18 5.90 6.48
N HIS A 37 -6.48 5.74 6.67
CA HIS A 37 -7.52 6.17 5.75
C HIS A 37 -8.20 7.49 6.16
N LEU A 38 -7.75 8.16 7.23
CA LEU A 38 -8.38 9.36 7.80
C LEU A 38 -8.51 10.50 6.80
N ASN A 39 -7.42 10.81 6.09
CA ASN A 39 -7.32 11.96 5.20
C ASN A 39 -6.24 11.72 4.14
N SER A 40 -6.59 11.89 2.87
CA SER A 40 -5.66 11.73 1.76
C SER A 40 -4.58 12.82 1.69
N MET A 41 -4.83 14.00 2.27
CA MET A 41 -3.88 15.12 2.24
C MET A 41 -2.73 14.98 3.26
N ASP A 42 -2.89 14.10 4.24
CA ASP A 42 -1.87 13.77 5.25
C ASP A 42 -0.82 12.76 4.73
N TRP A 43 -0.92 12.39 3.45
CA TRP A 43 0.04 11.61 2.69
C TRP A 43 0.79 12.53 1.71
N SER A 44 2.11 12.35 1.53
CA SER A 44 2.94 13.26 0.74
C SER A 44 2.56 13.38 -0.74
N LEU A 45 1.84 12.39 -1.29
CA LEU A 45 1.29 12.43 -2.65
C LEU A 45 -0.12 13.04 -2.74
N SER A 46 -0.67 13.57 -1.64
CA SER A 46 -2.06 14.06 -1.54
C SER A 46 -3.13 13.01 -1.91
N ARG A 47 -2.77 11.72 -1.79
CA ARG A 47 -3.66 10.57 -2.02
C ARG A 47 -3.30 9.41 -1.10
N LEU A 48 -4.29 8.58 -0.79
CA LEU A 48 -4.07 7.34 -0.05
C LEU A 48 -3.09 6.41 -0.80
N PRO A 49 -2.26 5.64 -0.08
CA PRO A 49 -1.41 4.61 -0.67
C PRO A 49 -2.17 3.52 -1.44
N GLY A 50 -1.60 3.11 -2.58
CA GLY A 50 -2.03 2.00 -3.42
C GLY A 50 -0.94 0.94 -3.58
N THR A 51 -1.24 -0.09 -4.37
CA THR A 51 -0.36 -1.26 -4.60
C THR A 51 0.95 -0.96 -5.33
N CYS A 52 1.17 0.27 -5.78
CA CYS A 52 2.40 0.72 -6.45
C CYS A 52 3.23 1.70 -5.63
N ASP A 53 2.81 2.05 -4.41
CA ASP A 53 3.49 3.06 -3.61
C ASP A 53 4.50 2.44 -2.65
N HIS A 54 5.69 3.03 -2.59
CA HIS A 54 6.63 2.79 -1.52
C HIS A 54 6.18 3.61 -0.29
N VAL A 55 5.50 2.99 0.65
CA VAL A 55 4.99 3.68 1.84
C VAL A 55 6.08 3.82 2.89
N THR A 56 6.24 5.03 3.42
CA THR A 56 7.13 5.31 4.56
C THR A 56 6.36 6.01 5.67
N LEU A 57 6.40 5.46 6.88
CA LEU A 57 5.91 6.17 8.07
C LEU A 57 7.00 7.11 8.61
N GLN A 58 6.61 8.16 9.34
CA GLN A 58 7.55 9.00 10.09
C GLN A 58 8.00 8.31 11.39
N THR A 59 9.16 8.68 11.93
CA THR A 59 9.65 8.20 13.24
C THR A 59 8.71 8.65 14.36
N GLY A 60 8.43 7.76 15.32
CA GLY A 60 7.67 8.11 16.52
C GLY A 60 6.15 8.19 16.34
N ILE A 61 5.59 7.73 15.20
CA ILE A 61 4.14 7.76 14.97
C ILE A 61 3.47 6.42 15.32
N SER A 62 2.24 6.48 15.83
CA SER A 62 1.35 5.32 15.97
C SER A 62 0.28 5.35 14.87
N MET A 63 0.46 4.51 13.86
CA MET A 63 -0.48 4.36 12.75
C MET A 63 -1.49 3.23 13.02
N HIS A 64 -2.75 3.47 12.67
CA HIS A 64 -3.84 2.53 12.82
C HIS A 64 -4.47 2.24 11.45
N ILE A 65 -4.73 0.97 11.14
CA ILE A 65 -5.60 0.58 10.02
C ILE A 65 -6.88 0.04 10.64
N LYS A 66 -7.96 0.82 10.55
CA LYS A 66 -9.21 0.52 11.22
C LYS A 66 -10.08 -0.48 10.45
N SER A 67 -10.88 -1.24 11.18
CA SER A 67 -11.82 -2.18 10.57
C SER A 67 -12.96 -1.42 9.85
N PRO A 68 -13.41 -1.84 8.65
CA PRO A 68 -12.99 -3.00 7.85
C PRO A 68 -12.06 -2.61 6.68
N ALA A 69 -11.17 -1.64 6.88
CA ALA A 69 -10.39 -1.04 5.79
C ALA A 69 -9.23 -1.94 5.31
N ILE A 70 -8.85 -1.76 4.05
CA ILE A 70 -7.70 -2.42 3.43
C ILE A 70 -6.63 -1.36 3.12
N ALA A 71 -5.51 -1.41 3.82
CA ALA A 71 -4.31 -0.66 3.50
C ALA A 71 -3.50 -1.39 2.41
N LYS A 72 -2.95 -0.63 1.46
CA LYS A 72 -2.24 -1.17 0.29
C LYS A 72 -0.89 -0.47 0.12
N ALA A 73 0.15 -1.24 -0.19
CA ALA A 73 1.48 -0.72 -0.48
C ALA A 73 2.24 -1.69 -1.41
N PHE A 74 3.25 -1.17 -2.12
CA PHE A 74 4.24 -1.99 -2.82
C PHE A 74 5.38 -2.40 -1.87
N THR A 75 5.88 -1.45 -1.09
CA THR A 75 6.75 -1.70 0.07
C THR A 75 6.28 -0.84 1.24
N LEU A 76 6.56 -1.27 2.48
CA LEU A 76 6.25 -0.51 3.69
C LEU A 76 7.51 -0.39 4.56
N THR A 77 7.87 0.85 4.89
CA THR A 77 8.96 1.19 5.81
C THR A 77 8.39 1.78 7.09
N ILE A 78 8.61 1.10 8.21
CA ILE A 78 8.28 1.56 9.56
C ILE A 78 9.62 1.88 10.26
N PRO A 79 10.00 3.15 10.43
CA PRO A 79 11.26 3.52 11.05
C PRO A 79 11.23 3.35 12.58
N GLN A 80 12.38 3.55 13.23
CA GLN A 80 12.49 3.41 14.68
C GLN A 80 11.47 4.26 15.44
N GLY A 81 10.83 3.65 16.44
CA GLY A 81 9.81 4.28 17.29
C GLY A 81 8.46 4.51 16.61
N ALA A 82 8.31 4.16 15.33
CA ALA A 82 7.02 4.13 14.68
C ALA A 82 6.35 2.76 14.89
N GLU A 83 5.03 2.76 14.96
CA GLU A 83 4.19 1.59 15.18
C GLU A 83 3.08 1.55 14.12
N LEU A 84 2.70 0.33 13.71
CA LEU A 84 1.54 0.10 12.87
C LEU A 84 0.67 -0.98 13.52
N SER A 85 -0.58 -0.63 13.80
CA SER A 85 -1.59 -1.55 14.30
C SER A 85 -2.66 -1.81 13.25
N VAL A 86 -3.14 -3.05 13.17
CA VAL A 86 -4.21 -3.48 12.27
C VAL A 86 -5.34 -4.00 13.15
N GLU A 87 -6.51 -3.37 13.08
CA GLU A 87 -7.67 -3.78 13.87
C GLU A 87 -8.26 -5.12 13.37
N ALA A 88 -9.01 -5.80 14.24
CA ALA A 88 -9.69 -7.04 13.87
C ALA A 88 -10.71 -6.79 12.73
N GLY A 89 -10.51 -7.46 11.58
CA GLY A 89 -11.30 -7.26 10.37
C GLY A 89 -10.77 -6.20 9.39
N ALA A 90 -9.65 -5.54 9.72
CA ALA A 90 -8.87 -4.77 8.75
C ALA A 90 -7.82 -5.66 8.04
N GLU A 91 -7.28 -5.18 6.91
CA GLU A 91 -6.23 -5.86 6.13
C GLU A 91 -5.07 -4.91 5.81
N LEU A 92 -3.84 -5.43 5.87
CA LEU A 92 -2.65 -4.82 5.29
C LEU A 92 -2.13 -5.70 4.14
N SER A 93 -2.27 -5.23 2.90
CA SER A 93 -1.77 -5.92 1.71
C SER A 93 -0.53 -5.23 1.15
N VAL A 94 0.65 -5.77 1.48
CA VAL A 94 1.94 -5.40 0.84
C VAL A 94 2.28 -6.44 -0.21
N ARG A 95 2.44 -6.03 -1.48
CA ARG A 95 2.73 -6.94 -2.62
C ARG A 95 3.81 -6.34 -3.52
N LYS A 96 4.74 -7.18 -3.98
CA LYS A 96 5.88 -6.82 -4.81
C LYS A 96 5.86 -7.60 -6.12
#